data_AF-A0AAV4DIB7-F1
#
_entry.id   AF-A0AAV4DIB7-F1
#
_cell.length_a   1.000
_cell.length_b   1.000
_cell.length_c   1.000
_cell.angle_alpha   90.00
_cell.angle_beta   90.00
_cell.angle_gamma   90.00
#
_symmetry.space_group_name_H-M   'P 1'
#
loop_
_entity.id
_entity.type
_entity.pdbx_description
1 polymer ?
#
loop_
_entity_poly.entity_id
_entity_poly.type
_entity_poly.pdbx_seq_one_letter_code
_entity_poly.pdbx_strand_id
1 'polypeptide(L)'
;MSNRIREEFRYRSLGFSYNLPHHFVVSQWHINQSKFLAWRTFWFLWHLAWLIRSIQYEISKQNYTLRSLKWCIYLTNWAYTILLLQSGVHLAVVARYTHEKKTKAEDFKDERAGRLMKLLWFLSNIAFDAAIIVTILYWTLVFKELKTAFTLMTHAANSLYVILDIFLVACPVRLLHFLYSCGVATAYLAFTVLYHLADGTNSDSEPYIYSSLDWSNPVGSSVLAASVILVAFPFVHLFQFTLHLLRLYIAESCYGSEEKSLEREDTEERKGAEGDAEMGRSSTEKY
;
A
#
# COMPACT_ATOMS: atom_id res chain seq x y z
N MET A 1 18.84 -4.17 14.56
CA MET A 1 18.56 -4.45 13.13
C MET A 1 18.50 -5.95 12.80
N SER A 2 19.58 -6.74 13.01
CA SER A 2 19.69 -8.14 12.55
C SER A 2 18.57 -9.09 13.03
N ASN A 3 18.18 -9.04 14.30
CA ASN A 3 17.09 -9.87 14.82
C ASN A 3 15.71 -9.51 14.23
N ARG A 4 15.46 -8.24 13.88
CA ARG A 4 14.19 -7.82 13.26
C ARG A 4 14.02 -8.39 11.85
N ILE A 5 15.10 -8.44 11.05
CA ILE A 5 15.07 -9.01 9.70
C ILE A 5 14.81 -10.52 9.74
N ARG A 6 15.38 -11.24 10.72
CA ARG A 6 15.15 -12.70 10.87
C ARG A 6 13.69 -13.04 11.18
N GLU A 7 12.97 -12.17 11.90
CA GLU A 7 11.54 -12.36 12.19
C GLU A 7 10.68 -12.25 10.93
N GLU A 8 11.07 -11.45 9.94
CA GLU A 8 10.32 -11.28 8.69
C GLU A 8 10.20 -12.57 7.88
N PHE A 9 11.16 -13.48 7.98
CA PHE A 9 11.15 -14.76 7.25
C PHE A 9 10.38 -15.88 7.96
N ARG A 10 9.82 -15.63 9.16
CA ARG A 10 9.03 -16.65 9.86
C ARG A 10 7.66 -16.81 9.21
N TYR A 11 7.15 -18.04 9.17
CA TYR A 11 5.81 -18.32 8.63
C TYR A 11 4.68 -17.48 9.26
N ARG A 12 4.83 -17.09 10.55
CA ARG A 12 3.87 -16.22 11.24
C ARG A 12 3.76 -14.83 10.61
N SER A 13 4.80 -14.38 9.93
CA SER A 13 4.86 -13.11 9.20
C SER A 13 4.04 -13.12 7.90
N LEU A 14 3.52 -14.29 7.49
CA LEU A 14 2.46 -14.35 6.46
C LEU A 14 1.13 -13.81 6.98
N GLY A 15 0.83 -13.98 8.27
CA GLY A 15 -0.44 -13.58 8.84
C GLY A 15 -0.57 -12.06 9.00
N PHE A 16 -1.77 -11.59 9.32
CA PHE A 16 -2.07 -10.16 9.55
C PHE A 16 -2.05 -9.76 11.03
N SER A 17 -1.27 -10.46 11.86
CA SER A 17 -1.13 -10.15 13.29
C SER A 17 -0.15 -8.99 13.48
N TYR A 18 -0.61 -7.84 13.98
CA TYR A 18 0.24 -6.68 14.24
C TYR A 18 -0.11 -6.05 15.58
N ASN A 19 0.91 -5.71 16.37
CA ASN A 19 0.75 -5.31 17.77
C ASN A 19 0.32 -3.83 17.93
N LEU A 20 0.45 -3.01 16.88
CA LEU A 20 0.20 -1.57 16.92
C LEU A 20 -0.89 -1.18 15.90
N PRO A 21 -2.16 -1.56 16.10
CA PRO A 21 -3.24 -1.32 15.13
C PRO A 21 -3.45 0.16 14.81
N HIS A 22 -3.10 1.07 15.73
CA HIS A 22 -3.19 2.51 15.50
C HIS A 22 -2.32 3.02 14.33
N HIS A 23 -1.24 2.31 13.97
CA HIS A 23 -0.39 2.67 12.83
C HIS A 23 -1.10 2.64 11.47
N PHE A 24 -2.25 1.95 11.37
CA PHE A 24 -3.05 1.91 10.15
C PHE A 24 -3.92 3.14 9.95
N VAL A 25 -4.07 4.00 10.97
CA VAL A 25 -4.99 5.15 10.95
C VAL A 25 -4.31 6.49 11.20
N VAL A 26 -2.98 6.49 11.33
CA VAL A 26 -2.17 7.69 11.57
C VAL A 26 -1.03 7.82 10.56
N SER A 27 -0.57 9.06 10.39
CA SER A 27 0.68 9.38 9.74
C SER A 27 1.86 8.93 10.60
N GLN A 28 2.98 8.54 9.97
CA GLN A 28 4.26 8.30 10.64
C GLN A 28 4.82 9.58 11.26
N TRP A 29 4.49 10.73 10.66
CA TRP A 29 4.91 12.07 11.07
C TRP A 29 3.81 12.75 11.89
N HIS A 30 4.17 13.76 12.70
CA HIS A 30 3.25 14.57 13.52
C HIS A 30 2.30 15.46 12.70
N ILE A 31 1.47 14.85 11.87
CA ILE A 31 0.44 15.49 11.06
C ILE A 31 -0.89 15.43 11.80
N ASN A 32 -1.56 16.58 11.90
CA ASN A 32 -2.90 16.65 12.49
C ASN A 32 -3.88 15.68 11.80
N GLN A 33 -4.69 14.97 12.59
CA GLN A 33 -5.58 13.93 12.09
C GLN A 33 -6.53 14.40 10.99
N SER A 34 -7.08 15.62 11.11
CA SER A 34 -7.95 16.20 10.07
C SER A 34 -7.22 16.43 8.74
N LYS A 35 -5.93 16.80 8.78
CA LYS A 35 -5.10 16.95 7.56
C LYS A 35 -4.79 15.59 6.94
N PHE A 36 -4.52 14.58 7.77
CA PHE A 36 -4.33 13.21 7.29
C PHE A 36 -5.62 12.64 6.67
N LEU A 37 -6.79 12.92 7.26
CA LEU A 37 -8.08 12.57 6.66
C LEU A 37 -8.30 13.29 5.32
N ALA A 38 -7.98 14.59 5.22
CA ALA A 38 -8.08 15.34 3.97
C ALA A 38 -7.18 14.74 2.86
N TRP A 39 -5.96 14.34 3.21
CA TRP A 39 -5.05 13.62 2.31
C TRP A 39 -5.67 12.31 1.80
N ARG A 40 -6.26 11.51 2.70
CA ARG A 40 -6.94 10.25 2.35
C ARG A 40 -8.11 10.49 1.41
N THR A 41 -8.93 11.49 1.69
CA THR A 41 -10.06 11.87 0.85
C THR A 41 -9.61 12.31 -0.53
N PHE A 42 -8.56 13.14 -0.61
CA PHE A 42 -7.99 13.58 -1.89
C PHE A 42 -7.59 12.39 -2.77
N TRP A 43 -6.79 11.46 -2.26
CA TRP A 43 -6.34 10.32 -3.05
C TRP A 43 -7.47 9.36 -3.40
N PHE A 44 -8.43 9.12 -2.51
CA PHE A 44 -9.60 8.31 -2.85
C PHE A 44 -10.40 8.93 -4.01
N LEU A 45 -10.68 10.23 -3.94
CA LEU A 45 -11.39 10.95 -5.01
C LEU A 45 -10.59 10.99 -6.31
N TRP A 46 -9.26 11.13 -6.22
CA TRP A 46 -8.37 11.06 -7.37
C TRP A 46 -8.48 9.71 -8.09
N HIS A 47 -8.33 8.59 -7.36
CA HIS A 47 -8.44 7.25 -7.94
C HIS A 47 -9.85 6.99 -8.50
N LEU A 48 -10.90 7.46 -7.82
CA LEU A 48 -12.27 7.33 -8.28
C LEU A 48 -12.51 8.10 -9.58
N ALA A 49 -12.07 9.36 -9.64
CA ALA A 49 -12.16 10.19 -10.84
C ALA A 49 -11.38 9.57 -12.00
N TRP A 50 -10.18 9.04 -11.73
CA TRP A 50 -9.36 8.36 -12.73
C TRP A 50 -10.03 7.09 -13.27
N LEU A 51 -10.61 6.27 -12.39
CA LEU A 51 -11.34 5.07 -12.78
C LEU A 51 -12.49 5.43 -13.72
N ILE A 52 -13.33 6.40 -13.34
CA ILE A 52 -14.45 6.88 -14.16
C ILE A 52 -13.93 7.38 -15.50
N ARG A 53 -12.89 8.22 -15.49
CA ARG A 53 -12.29 8.78 -16.71
C ARG A 53 -11.71 7.70 -17.63
N SER A 54 -11.15 6.63 -17.08
CA SER A 54 -10.58 5.51 -17.83
C SER A 54 -11.67 4.67 -18.52
N ILE A 55 -12.79 4.44 -17.83
CA ILE A 55 -13.96 3.74 -18.40
C ILE A 55 -14.59 4.60 -19.49
N GLN A 56 -14.78 5.90 -19.23
CA GLN A 56 -15.29 6.84 -20.23
C GLN A 56 -14.39 6.92 -21.46
N TYR A 57 -13.06 6.88 -21.28
CA TYR A 57 -12.12 6.84 -22.41
C TYR A 57 -12.37 5.62 -23.28
N GLU A 58 -12.48 4.43 -22.69
CA GLU A 58 -12.70 3.18 -23.44
C GLU A 58 -14.07 3.17 -24.14
N ILE A 59 -15.13 3.64 -23.46
CA ILE A 59 -16.46 3.78 -24.07
C ILE A 59 -16.42 4.76 -25.25
N SER A 60 -15.73 5.90 -25.11
CA SER A 60 -15.66 6.91 -26.18
C SER A 60 -14.88 6.43 -27.41
N LYS A 61 -13.94 5.51 -27.23
CA LYS A 61 -13.12 4.96 -28.31
C LYS A 61 -13.87 3.88 -29.11
N GLN A 62 -14.93 3.30 -28.57
CA GLN A 62 -15.61 2.15 -29.13
C GLN A 62 -17.08 2.46 -29.45
N ASN A 63 -17.48 2.30 -30.71
CA ASN A 63 -18.84 2.58 -31.18
C ASN A 63 -19.94 1.65 -30.58
N TYR A 64 -19.58 0.67 -29.74
CA TYR A 64 -20.51 -0.32 -29.18
C TYR A 64 -20.24 -0.62 -27.70
N THR A 65 -21.30 -0.66 -26.89
CA THR A 65 -21.28 -0.93 -25.44
C THR A 65 -20.68 -2.29 -25.08
N LEU A 66 -20.83 -3.34 -25.90
CA LEU A 66 -20.22 -4.65 -25.62
C LEU A 66 -18.69 -4.62 -25.69
N ARG A 67 -18.10 -3.70 -26.48
CA ARG A 67 -16.65 -3.51 -26.52
C ARG A 67 -16.12 -2.77 -25.28
N SER A 68 -16.95 -2.04 -24.52
CA SER A 68 -16.48 -1.39 -23.29
C SER A 68 -16.14 -2.39 -22.18
N LEU A 69 -16.70 -3.62 -22.23
CA LEU A 69 -16.30 -4.72 -21.35
C LEU A 69 -14.84 -5.15 -21.54
N LYS A 70 -14.20 -4.78 -22.66
CA LYS A 70 -12.76 -4.98 -22.86
C LYS A 70 -11.92 -4.21 -21.84
N TRP A 71 -12.47 -3.16 -21.22
CA TRP A 71 -11.82 -2.49 -20.10
C TRP A 71 -11.46 -3.50 -18.98
N CYS A 72 -12.33 -4.47 -18.69
CA CYS A 72 -12.11 -5.44 -17.62
C CYS A 72 -11.00 -6.47 -17.91
N ILE A 73 -10.48 -6.58 -19.13
CA ILE A 73 -9.48 -7.61 -19.47
C ILE A 73 -8.05 -7.14 -19.19
N TYR A 74 -7.82 -5.83 -19.09
CA TYR A 74 -6.47 -5.28 -18.95
C TYR A 74 -6.02 -5.30 -17.47
N LEU A 75 -4.79 -5.78 -17.25
CA LEU A 75 -4.11 -5.80 -15.95
C LEU A 75 -4.05 -4.42 -15.29
N THR A 76 -3.79 -3.37 -16.08
CA THR A 76 -3.77 -1.98 -15.60
C THR A 76 -5.08 -1.61 -14.91
N ASN A 77 -6.21 -2.07 -15.45
CA ASN A 77 -7.52 -1.76 -14.92
C ASN A 77 -7.83 -2.57 -13.64
N TRP A 78 -7.40 -3.83 -13.57
CA TRP A 78 -7.42 -4.61 -12.32
C TRP A 78 -6.60 -3.93 -11.22
N ALA A 79 -5.37 -3.52 -11.53
CA ALA A 79 -4.48 -2.82 -10.60
C ALA A 79 -5.13 -1.52 -10.08
N TYR A 80 -5.73 -0.73 -10.98
CA TYR A 80 -6.47 0.48 -10.61
C TYR A 80 -7.68 0.23 -9.73
N THR A 81 -8.48 -0.80 -10.02
CA THR A 81 -9.63 -1.17 -9.19
C THR A 81 -9.18 -1.56 -7.79
N ILE A 82 -8.13 -2.37 -7.67
CA ILE A 82 -7.59 -2.78 -6.37
C ILE A 82 -7.03 -1.57 -5.60
N LEU A 83 -6.37 -0.62 -6.29
CA LEU A 83 -5.89 0.62 -5.70
C LEU A 83 -7.02 1.54 -5.21
N LEU A 84 -8.13 1.63 -5.94
CA LEU A 84 -9.33 2.34 -5.50
C LEU A 84 -9.94 1.67 -4.25
N LEU A 85 -10.09 0.35 -4.24
CA LEU A 85 -10.60 -0.38 -3.09
C LEU A 85 -9.71 -0.18 -1.87
N GLN A 86 -8.40 -0.26 -2.04
CA GLN A 86 -7.41 -0.01 -1.00
C GLN A 86 -7.56 1.40 -0.42
N SER A 87 -7.57 2.44 -1.27
CA SER A 87 -7.69 3.82 -0.82
C SER A 87 -9.05 4.11 -0.16
N GLY A 88 -10.12 3.47 -0.62
CA GLY A 88 -11.46 3.55 -0.01
C GLY A 88 -11.52 2.92 1.38
N VAL A 89 -10.97 1.71 1.54
CA VAL A 89 -10.87 1.07 2.87
C VAL A 89 -9.99 1.90 3.80
N HIS A 90 -8.88 2.46 3.31
CA HIS A 90 -8.00 3.33 4.10
C HIS A 90 -8.72 4.60 4.56
N LEU A 91 -9.47 5.25 3.66
CA LEU A 91 -10.30 6.41 4.00
C LEU A 91 -11.33 6.04 5.07
N ALA A 92 -12.01 4.90 4.93
CA ALA A 92 -13.02 4.46 5.88
C ALA A 92 -12.45 4.26 7.30
N VAL A 93 -11.31 3.58 7.44
CA VAL A 93 -10.70 3.37 8.77
C VAL A 93 -10.18 4.67 9.38
N VAL A 94 -9.62 5.59 8.59
CA VAL A 94 -9.13 6.90 9.07
C VAL A 94 -10.29 7.82 9.44
N ALA A 95 -11.35 7.86 8.64
CA ALA A 95 -12.54 8.67 8.91
C ALA A 95 -13.21 8.23 10.21
N ARG A 96 -13.36 6.92 10.39
CA ARG A 96 -13.88 6.33 11.62
C ARG A 96 -13.04 6.71 12.84
N TYR A 97 -11.73 6.46 12.80
CA TYR A 97 -10.82 6.82 13.89
C TYR A 97 -10.87 8.32 14.22
N THR A 98 -10.96 9.17 13.19
CA THR A 98 -11.08 10.63 13.37
C THR A 98 -12.38 11.02 14.06
N HIS A 99 -13.49 10.35 13.73
CA HIS A 99 -14.80 10.56 14.36
C HIS A 99 -14.77 10.11 15.84
N GLU A 100 -14.23 8.93 16.13
CA GLU A 100 -14.08 8.41 17.50
C GLU A 100 -13.22 9.34 18.36
N LYS A 101 -12.08 9.81 17.84
CA LYS A 101 -11.20 10.77 18.54
C LYS A 101 -11.92 12.08 18.89
N LYS A 102 -12.79 12.58 18.01
CA LYS A 102 -13.58 13.80 18.26
C LYS A 102 -14.69 13.59 19.29
N THR A 103 -15.32 12.42 19.27
CA THR A 103 -16.46 12.10 20.13
C THR A 103 -16.07 11.56 21.51
N LYS A 104 -14.77 11.32 21.76
CA LYS A 104 -14.25 10.66 22.97
C LYS A 104 -14.94 9.32 23.26
N ALA A 105 -15.41 8.64 22.22
CA ALA A 105 -16.03 7.32 22.38
C ALA A 105 -14.98 6.33 22.90
N GLU A 106 -15.24 5.71 24.07
CA GLU A 106 -14.26 4.84 24.77
C GLU A 106 -14.08 3.45 24.15
N ASP A 107 -14.71 3.12 23.04
CA ASP A 107 -14.78 1.73 22.57
C ASP A 107 -13.68 1.39 21.55
N PHE A 108 -12.44 1.29 22.03
CA PHE A 108 -11.26 0.92 21.22
C PHE A 108 -11.08 -0.61 21.06
N LYS A 109 -12.15 -1.40 21.23
CA LYS A 109 -12.18 -2.86 21.05
C LYS A 109 -13.14 -3.32 19.94
N ASP A 110 -13.33 -2.53 18.90
CA ASP A 110 -14.16 -2.96 17.77
C ASP A 110 -13.44 -3.98 16.86
N GLU A 111 -13.89 -5.23 16.93
CA GLU A 111 -13.44 -6.30 16.03
C GLU A 111 -13.58 -5.94 14.54
N ARG A 112 -14.59 -5.14 14.17
CA ARG A 112 -14.80 -4.69 12.79
C ARG A 112 -13.65 -3.80 12.33
N ALA A 113 -13.19 -2.89 13.17
CA ALA A 113 -12.04 -2.04 12.87
C ALA A 113 -10.78 -2.90 12.64
N GLY A 114 -10.58 -3.92 13.48
CA GLY A 114 -9.51 -4.90 13.29
C GLY A 114 -9.60 -5.66 11.96
N ARG A 115 -10.80 -6.10 11.55
CA ARG A 115 -11.01 -6.76 10.25
C ARG A 115 -10.73 -5.84 9.07
N LEU A 116 -11.18 -4.58 9.13
CA LEU A 116 -10.92 -3.59 8.08
C LEU A 116 -9.43 -3.25 7.97
N MET A 117 -8.69 -3.17 9.08
CA MET A 117 -7.24 -2.95 9.04
C MET A 117 -6.50 -4.14 8.41
N LYS A 118 -6.92 -5.39 8.68
CA LYS A 118 -6.35 -6.57 8.02
C LYS A 118 -6.65 -6.58 6.52
N LEU A 119 -7.89 -6.25 6.14
CA LEU A 119 -8.27 -6.10 4.73
C LEU A 119 -7.48 -4.98 4.04
N LEU A 120 -7.35 -3.82 4.69
CA LEU A 120 -6.52 -2.71 4.23
C LEU A 120 -5.10 -3.19 3.98
N TRP A 121 -4.52 -3.93 4.93
CA TRP A 121 -3.15 -4.39 4.80
C TRP A 121 -2.99 -5.36 3.62
N PHE A 122 -3.89 -6.33 3.49
CA PHE A 122 -3.93 -7.24 2.35
C PHE A 122 -4.01 -6.49 1.02
N LEU A 123 -4.98 -5.57 0.90
CA LEU A 123 -5.17 -4.75 -0.30
C LEU A 123 -3.97 -3.85 -0.57
N SER A 124 -3.34 -3.25 0.45
CA SER A 124 -2.14 -2.41 0.30
C SER A 124 -0.99 -3.17 -0.34
N ASN A 125 -0.70 -4.40 0.08
CA ASN A 125 0.40 -5.18 -0.51
C ASN A 125 0.14 -5.43 -2.00
N ILE A 126 -1.07 -5.86 -2.36
CA ILE A 126 -1.44 -6.16 -3.75
C ILE A 126 -1.48 -4.89 -4.60
N ALA A 127 -2.14 -3.84 -4.11
CA ALA A 127 -2.30 -2.57 -4.82
C ALA A 127 -0.94 -1.91 -5.09
N PHE A 128 -0.04 -1.92 -4.10
CA PHE A 128 1.25 -1.23 -4.21
C PHE A 128 2.19 -1.98 -5.14
N ASP A 129 2.27 -3.31 -5.01
CA ASP A 129 3.04 -4.15 -5.94
C ASP A 129 2.50 -3.99 -7.37
N ALA A 130 1.18 -4.10 -7.56
CA ALA A 130 0.57 -3.99 -8.89
C ALA A 130 0.79 -2.60 -9.53
N ALA A 131 0.68 -1.52 -8.75
CA ALA A 131 0.90 -0.16 -9.22
C ALA A 131 2.33 0.07 -9.74
N ILE A 132 3.35 -0.50 -9.09
CA ILE A 132 4.74 -0.40 -9.56
C ILE A 132 4.99 -1.36 -10.74
N ILE A 133 4.49 -2.59 -10.67
CA ILE A 133 4.64 -3.59 -11.75
C ILE A 133 4.02 -3.11 -13.05
N VAL A 134 2.79 -2.59 -13.03
CA VAL A 134 2.11 -2.09 -14.24
C VAL A 134 2.89 -0.93 -14.86
N THR A 135 3.49 -0.06 -14.05
CA THR A 135 4.36 1.01 -14.54
C THR A 135 5.60 0.44 -15.23
N ILE A 136 6.32 -0.49 -14.59
CA ILE A 136 7.49 -1.15 -15.19
C ILE A 136 7.12 -1.84 -16.50
N LEU A 137 6.07 -2.65 -16.51
CA LEU A 137 5.61 -3.38 -17.70
C LEU A 137 5.21 -2.43 -18.83
N TYR A 138 4.53 -1.32 -18.50
CA TYR A 138 4.18 -0.33 -19.50
C TYR A 138 5.43 0.27 -20.15
N TRP A 139 6.38 0.76 -19.35
CA TRP A 139 7.58 1.42 -19.87
C TRP A 139 8.54 0.48 -20.59
N THR A 140 8.53 -0.82 -20.26
CA THR A 140 9.44 -1.81 -20.85
C THR A 140 8.84 -2.56 -22.04
N LEU A 141 7.53 -2.81 -22.05
CA LEU A 141 6.89 -3.68 -23.04
C LEU A 141 5.90 -2.96 -23.97
N VAL A 142 5.35 -1.81 -23.55
CA VAL A 142 4.24 -1.15 -24.25
C VAL A 142 4.63 0.22 -24.78
N PHE A 143 5.44 0.96 -24.03
CA PHE A 143 5.81 2.33 -24.36
C PHE A 143 6.62 2.39 -25.66
N LYS A 144 6.13 3.17 -26.63
CA LYS A 144 6.83 3.49 -27.88
C LYS A 144 7.17 4.97 -27.96
N GLU A 145 6.25 5.83 -27.54
CA GLU A 145 6.41 7.29 -27.53
C GLU A 145 5.41 7.93 -26.56
N LEU A 146 5.75 9.10 -26.00
CA LEU A 146 4.87 9.87 -25.12
C LEU A 146 3.78 10.56 -25.96
N LYS A 147 2.62 9.90 -26.12
CA LYS A 147 1.52 10.44 -26.92
C LYS A 147 0.65 11.45 -26.17
N THR A 148 0.40 11.22 -24.88
CA THR A 148 -0.58 12.02 -24.11
C THR A 148 -0.23 12.08 -22.62
N ALA A 149 -0.59 13.19 -21.98
CA ALA A 149 -0.55 13.33 -20.51
C ALA A 149 -1.40 12.29 -19.80
N PHE A 150 -2.48 11.83 -20.45
CA PHE A 150 -3.32 10.73 -19.96
C PHE A 150 -2.48 9.48 -19.70
N THR A 151 -1.67 9.07 -20.68
CA THR A 151 -0.87 7.85 -20.57
C THR A 151 0.25 7.97 -19.54
N LEU A 152 0.90 9.14 -19.46
CA LEU A 152 1.88 9.41 -18.41
C LEU A 152 1.25 9.27 -17.02
N MET A 153 0.07 9.88 -16.82
CA MET A 153 -0.62 9.87 -15.54
C MET A 153 -1.19 8.48 -15.19
N THR A 154 -1.63 7.68 -16.18
CA THR A 154 -2.09 6.29 -15.98
C THR A 154 -1.03 5.39 -15.32
N HIS A 155 0.24 5.69 -15.52
CA HIS A 155 1.32 4.84 -15.04
C HIS A 155 2.11 5.52 -13.91
N ALA A 156 2.56 6.77 -14.11
CA ALA A 156 3.40 7.45 -13.13
C ALA A 156 2.65 7.84 -11.83
N ALA A 157 1.38 8.26 -11.92
CA ALA A 157 0.66 8.77 -10.75
C ALA A 157 0.43 7.70 -9.68
N ASN A 158 0.18 6.46 -10.09
CA ASN A 158 -0.05 5.35 -9.17
C ASN A 158 1.21 5.01 -8.40
N SER A 159 2.35 4.87 -9.11
CA SER A 159 3.62 4.58 -8.46
C SER A 159 4.05 5.73 -7.55
N LEU A 160 3.78 6.98 -7.94
CA LEU A 160 3.99 8.14 -7.09
C LEU A 160 3.14 8.09 -5.83
N TYR A 161 1.83 7.79 -5.95
CA TYR A 161 0.94 7.62 -4.80
C TYR A 161 1.49 6.58 -3.83
N VAL A 162 1.88 5.41 -4.33
CA VAL A 162 2.43 4.31 -3.51
C VAL A 162 3.68 4.75 -2.75
N ILE A 163 4.63 5.40 -3.41
CA ILE A 163 5.86 5.87 -2.76
C ILE A 163 5.50 6.89 -1.67
N LEU A 164 4.65 7.88 -1.98
CA LEU A 164 4.21 8.87 -1.01
C LEU A 164 3.48 8.22 0.18
N ASP A 165 2.64 7.21 -0.06
CA ASP A 165 1.91 6.52 0.99
C ASP A 165 2.83 5.70 1.90
N ILE A 166 3.81 4.98 1.32
CA ILE A 166 4.81 4.24 2.10
C ILE A 166 5.53 5.18 3.06
N PHE A 167 5.95 6.36 2.60
CA PHE A 167 6.63 7.34 3.45
C PHE A 167 5.72 8.05 4.44
N LEU A 168 4.45 8.31 4.09
CA LEU A 168 3.55 9.10 4.94
C LEU A 168 2.95 8.29 6.09
N VAL A 169 2.56 7.04 5.87
CA VAL A 169 1.74 6.26 6.81
C VAL A 169 2.59 5.46 7.75
N ALA A 170 2.17 5.30 9.01
CA ALA A 170 2.86 4.43 9.96
C ALA A 170 2.69 2.92 9.67
N CYS A 171 1.87 2.54 8.68
CA CYS A 171 1.56 1.15 8.33
C CYS A 171 2.84 0.33 8.07
N PRO A 172 2.94 -0.89 8.61
CA PRO A 172 4.08 -1.77 8.39
C PRO A 172 4.06 -2.40 7.00
N VAL A 173 5.25 -2.69 6.45
CA VAL A 173 5.42 -3.54 5.28
C VAL A 173 6.13 -4.82 5.72
N ARG A 174 5.62 -5.98 5.31
CA ARG A 174 6.18 -7.29 5.68
C ARG A 174 6.73 -8.00 4.46
N LEU A 175 7.95 -8.51 4.57
CA LEU A 175 8.66 -9.02 3.40
C LEU A 175 7.94 -10.18 2.72
N LEU A 176 7.27 -11.07 3.46
CA LEU A 176 6.58 -12.24 2.89
C LEU A 176 5.21 -11.94 2.27
N HIS A 177 4.68 -10.72 2.42
CA HIS A 177 3.36 -10.38 1.88
C HIS A 177 3.32 -10.27 0.35
N PHE A 178 4.49 -10.26 -0.33
CA PHE A 178 4.57 -10.33 -1.80
C PHE A 178 3.84 -11.55 -2.37
N LEU A 179 3.72 -12.65 -1.61
CA LEU A 179 3.02 -13.86 -2.04
C LEU A 179 1.54 -13.62 -2.34
N TYR A 180 0.90 -12.67 -1.66
CA TYR A 180 -0.48 -12.27 -1.95
C TYR A 180 -0.61 -11.65 -3.35
N SER A 181 0.34 -10.80 -3.70
CA SER A 181 0.43 -10.17 -5.02
C SER A 181 0.74 -11.19 -6.11
N CYS A 182 1.65 -12.13 -5.86
CA CYS A 182 1.89 -13.27 -6.75
C CYS A 182 0.63 -14.11 -6.98
N GLY A 183 -0.20 -14.32 -5.94
CA GLY A 183 -1.48 -15.02 -6.05
C GLY A 183 -2.45 -14.32 -6.99
N VAL A 184 -2.63 -13.00 -6.85
CA VAL A 184 -3.48 -12.21 -7.75
C VAL A 184 -2.92 -12.18 -9.18
N ALA A 185 -1.61 -12.06 -9.34
CA ALA A 185 -0.97 -12.11 -10.66
C ALA A 185 -1.17 -13.48 -11.34
N THR A 186 -1.10 -14.57 -10.58
CA THR A 186 -1.36 -15.92 -11.07
C THR A 186 -2.81 -16.08 -11.50
N ALA A 187 -3.77 -15.55 -10.73
CA ALA A 187 -5.18 -15.54 -11.10
C ALA A 187 -5.43 -14.75 -12.39
N TYR A 188 -4.78 -13.59 -12.55
CA TYR A 188 -4.86 -12.80 -13.78
C TYR A 188 -4.28 -13.57 -14.98
N LEU A 189 -3.13 -14.22 -14.83
CA LEU A 189 -2.51 -15.02 -15.89
C LEU A 189 -3.36 -16.25 -16.26
N ALA A 190 -3.96 -16.92 -15.28
CA ALA A 190 -4.92 -17.98 -15.56
C ALA A 190 -6.13 -17.44 -16.36
N PHE A 191 -6.62 -16.26 -15.99
CA PHE A 191 -7.66 -15.58 -16.77
C PHE A 191 -7.20 -15.29 -18.20
N THR A 192 -5.98 -14.79 -18.45
CA THR A 192 -5.55 -14.48 -19.82
C THR A 192 -5.42 -15.72 -20.71
N VAL A 193 -4.98 -16.85 -20.14
CA VAL A 193 -4.96 -18.15 -20.84
C VAL A 193 -6.38 -18.59 -21.20
N LEU A 194 -7.30 -18.60 -20.21
CA LEU A 194 -8.70 -18.98 -20.44
C LEU A 194 -9.39 -18.05 -21.43
N TYR A 195 -9.08 -16.75 -21.40
CA TYR A 195 -9.60 -15.76 -22.32
C TYR A 195 -9.15 -16.04 -23.76
N HIS A 196 -7.88 -16.39 -23.96
CA HIS A 196 -7.35 -16.78 -25.26
C HIS A 196 -7.98 -18.08 -25.77
N LEU A 197 -8.13 -19.10 -24.91
CA LEU A 197 -8.79 -20.36 -25.26
C LEU A 197 -10.28 -20.20 -25.62
N ALA A 198 -10.89 -19.09 -25.22
CA ALA A 198 -12.26 -18.71 -25.58
C ALA A 198 -12.32 -17.75 -26.78
N ASP A 199 -11.27 -17.70 -27.61
CA ASP A 199 -11.14 -16.82 -28.77
C ASP A 199 -11.27 -15.32 -28.43
N GLY A 200 -10.86 -14.95 -27.21
CA GLY A 200 -10.91 -13.59 -26.71
C GLY A 200 -9.91 -12.67 -27.42
N THR A 201 -10.39 -11.49 -27.83
CA THR A 201 -9.58 -10.48 -28.51
C THR A 201 -9.30 -9.24 -27.65
N ASN A 202 -8.35 -8.37 -28.01
CA ASN A 202 -8.24 -7.04 -27.39
C ASN A 202 -9.23 -6.02 -27.98
N SER A 203 -9.08 -4.75 -27.59
CA SER A 203 -9.89 -3.63 -28.07
C SER A 203 -9.72 -3.34 -29.59
N ASP A 204 -8.63 -3.81 -30.19
CA ASP A 204 -8.30 -3.64 -31.60
C ASP A 204 -8.64 -4.91 -32.42
N SER A 205 -9.24 -5.93 -31.78
CA SER A 205 -9.65 -7.22 -32.38
C SER A 205 -8.50 -8.20 -32.66
N GLU A 206 -7.33 -7.98 -32.06
CA GLU A 206 -6.19 -8.90 -32.13
C GLU A 206 -6.40 -10.10 -31.17
N PRO A 207 -5.83 -11.29 -31.46
CA PRO A 207 -6.06 -12.55 -30.71
C PRO A 207 -5.33 -12.65 -29.36
N TYR A 208 -4.82 -11.53 -28.85
CA TYR A 208 -4.10 -11.42 -27.58
C TYR A 208 -4.54 -10.16 -26.83
N ILE A 209 -4.49 -10.19 -25.49
CA ILE A 209 -4.71 -8.97 -24.67
C ILE A 209 -3.51 -8.04 -24.80
N TYR A 210 -2.31 -8.61 -24.63
CA TYR A 210 -1.02 -7.94 -24.80
C TYR A 210 -0.20 -8.72 -25.80
N SER A 211 0.42 -8.05 -26.78
CA SER A 211 1.27 -8.72 -27.76
C SER A 211 2.49 -9.40 -27.13
N SER A 212 2.95 -8.92 -25.97
CA SER A 212 4.00 -9.55 -25.18
C SER A 212 3.57 -10.84 -24.47
N LEU A 213 2.26 -11.08 -24.36
CA LEU A 213 1.67 -12.26 -23.73
C LEU A 213 0.71 -12.96 -24.72
N ASP A 214 1.18 -13.19 -25.94
CA ASP A 214 0.45 -13.94 -26.97
C ASP A 214 0.55 -15.45 -26.71
N TRP A 215 -0.56 -16.05 -26.30
CA TRP A 215 -0.65 -17.47 -25.99
C TRP A 215 -0.66 -18.38 -27.23
N SER A 216 -0.74 -17.81 -28.44
CA SER A 216 -0.48 -18.52 -29.69
C SER A 216 0.99 -18.98 -29.78
N ASN A 217 1.90 -18.27 -29.09
CA ASN A 217 3.30 -18.65 -28.88
C ASN A 217 3.58 -18.85 -27.37
N PRO A 218 3.21 -20.02 -26.83
CA PRO A 218 3.15 -20.22 -25.38
C PRO A 218 4.51 -20.17 -24.69
N VAL A 219 5.61 -20.53 -25.36
CA VAL A 219 6.94 -20.58 -24.73
C VAL A 219 7.38 -19.18 -24.27
N GLY A 220 7.32 -18.18 -25.15
CA GLY A 220 7.69 -16.81 -24.81
C GLY A 220 6.79 -16.22 -23.72
N SER A 221 5.48 -16.42 -23.85
CA SER A 221 4.48 -15.95 -22.90
C SER A 221 4.62 -16.61 -21.52
N SER A 222 4.91 -17.90 -21.46
CA SER A 222 5.19 -18.62 -20.20
C SER A 222 6.46 -18.12 -19.53
N VAL A 223 7.54 -17.87 -20.28
CA VAL A 223 8.79 -17.32 -19.72
C VAL A 223 8.58 -15.92 -19.17
N LEU A 224 7.85 -15.05 -19.89
CA LEU A 224 7.51 -13.72 -19.41
C LEU A 224 6.66 -13.79 -18.14
N ALA A 225 5.59 -14.59 -18.15
CA ALA A 225 4.70 -14.79 -17.00
C ALA A 225 5.47 -15.27 -15.75
N ALA A 226 6.33 -16.27 -15.91
CA ALA A 226 7.18 -16.78 -14.83
C ALA A 226 8.17 -15.70 -14.34
N SER A 227 8.78 -14.94 -15.24
CA SER A 227 9.70 -13.86 -14.88
C SER A 227 9.00 -12.76 -14.08
N VAL A 228 7.78 -12.40 -14.44
CA VAL A 228 6.99 -11.41 -13.69
C VAL A 228 6.66 -11.92 -12.29
N ILE A 229 6.15 -13.15 -12.16
CA ILE A 229 5.76 -13.72 -10.86
C ILE A 229 6.97 -13.99 -9.95
N LEU A 230 8.01 -14.63 -10.47
CA LEU A 230 9.12 -15.16 -9.67
C LEU A 230 10.27 -14.17 -9.47
N VAL A 231 10.35 -13.11 -10.29
CA VAL A 231 11.43 -12.13 -10.23
C VAL A 231 10.90 -10.72 -9.99
N ALA A 232 10.01 -10.23 -10.85
CA ALA A 232 9.59 -8.83 -10.80
C ALA A 232 8.80 -8.51 -9.52
N PHE A 233 7.79 -9.32 -9.16
CA PHE A 233 7.01 -9.13 -7.92
C PHE A 233 7.87 -9.17 -6.65
N PRO A 234 8.70 -10.21 -6.41
CA PRO A 234 9.60 -10.25 -5.26
C PRO A 234 10.54 -9.04 -5.19
N PHE A 235 11.10 -8.62 -6.33
CA PHE A 235 12.01 -7.48 -6.39
C PHE A 235 11.30 -6.16 -6.07
N VAL A 236 10.12 -5.92 -6.66
CA VAL A 236 9.31 -4.73 -6.40
C VAL A 236 8.87 -4.67 -4.93
N HIS A 237 8.52 -5.82 -4.35
CA HIS A 237 8.13 -5.87 -2.95
C HIS A 237 9.32 -5.63 -2.01
N LEU A 238 10.50 -6.19 -2.35
CA LEU A 238 11.74 -5.90 -1.63
C LEU A 238 12.11 -4.42 -1.69
N PHE A 239 11.90 -3.77 -2.83
CA PHE A 239 12.08 -2.33 -2.98
C PHE A 239 11.16 -1.55 -2.02
N GLN A 240 9.87 -1.88 -1.97
CA GLN A 240 8.93 -1.26 -1.03
C GLN A 240 9.28 -1.51 0.43
N PHE A 241 9.70 -2.74 0.76
CA PHE A 241 10.19 -3.07 2.10
C PHE A 241 11.43 -2.23 2.45
N THR A 242 12.33 -1.99 1.50
CA THR A 242 13.49 -1.10 1.69
C THR A 242 13.07 0.35 1.92
N LEU A 243 12.09 0.86 1.17
CA LEU A 243 11.52 2.20 1.42
C LEU A 243 10.88 2.29 2.80
N HIS A 244 10.19 1.24 3.24
CA HIS A 244 9.64 1.15 4.59
C HIS A 244 10.75 1.22 5.66
N LEU A 245 11.84 0.45 5.51
CA LEU A 245 12.98 0.52 6.42
C LEU A 245 13.62 1.91 6.42
N LEU A 246 13.75 2.55 5.26
CA LEU A 246 14.27 3.91 5.14
C LEU A 246 13.38 4.92 5.87
N ARG A 247 12.05 4.83 5.72
CA ARG A 247 11.12 5.67 6.49
C ARG A 247 11.32 5.52 7.99
N LEU A 248 11.43 4.28 8.48
CA LEU A 248 11.65 4.03 9.91
C LEU A 248 12.97 4.62 10.40
N TYR A 249 14.03 4.46 9.61
CA TYR A 249 15.33 5.06 9.91
C TYR A 249 15.27 6.59 9.99
N ILE A 250 14.58 7.24 9.05
CA ILE A 250 14.40 8.69 9.04
C ILE A 250 13.57 9.12 10.26
N ALA A 251 12.46 8.44 10.56
CA ALA A 251 11.64 8.76 11.72
C ALA A 251 12.41 8.62 13.04
N GLU A 252 13.20 7.56 13.20
CA GLU A 252 14.08 7.36 14.37
C GLU A 252 15.15 8.46 14.47
N SER A 253 15.69 8.92 13.34
CA SER A 253 16.66 10.01 13.32
C SER A 253 16.04 11.37 13.67
N CYS A 254 14.78 11.60 13.28
CA CYS A 254 14.09 12.86 13.55
C CYS A 254 13.55 12.94 14.98
N TYR A 255 13.01 11.85 15.52
CA TYR A 255 12.29 11.85 16.80
C TYR A 255 13.02 11.09 17.91
N GLY A 256 13.97 10.22 17.58
CA GLY A 256 14.68 9.41 18.57
C GLY A 256 15.63 10.20 19.47
N SER A 257 16.00 11.42 19.10
CA SER A 257 16.71 12.35 19.99
C SER A 257 15.78 13.05 20.99
N GLU A 258 14.56 13.42 20.56
CA GLU A 258 13.54 14.05 21.41
C GLU A 258 13.00 13.07 22.46
N GLU A 259 12.74 11.83 22.08
CA GLU A 259 12.24 10.81 23.01
C GLU A 259 13.30 10.49 24.10
N LYS A 260 14.58 10.39 23.70
CA LYS A 260 15.70 10.19 24.63
C LYS A 260 16.03 11.40 25.51
N SER A 261 15.63 12.62 25.12
CA SER A 261 15.77 13.81 25.99
C SER A 261 14.63 13.87 26.99
N LEU A 262 13.39 13.60 26.57
CA LEU A 262 12.22 13.56 27.45
C LEU A 262 12.34 12.45 28.51
N GLU A 263 12.81 11.26 28.14
CA GLU A 263 13.08 10.19 29.10
C GLU A 263 14.17 10.56 30.11
N ARG A 264 15.16 11.36 29.70
CA ARG A 264 16.21 11.84 30.59
C ARG A 264 15.68 12.88 31.58
N GLU A 265 14.90 13.85 31.11
CA GLU A 265 14.25 14.86 31.96
C GLU A 265 13.32 14.21 33.00
N ASP A 266 12.46 13.26 32.60
CA ASP A 266 11.54 12.57 33.52
C ASP A 266 12.30 11.70 34.56
N THR A 267 13.44 11.12 34.16
CA THR A 267 14.33 10.39 35.07
C THR A 267 15.05 11.32 36.06
N GLU A 268 15.47 12.50 35.61
CA GLU A 268 16.10 13.51 36.47
C GLU A 268 15.11 14.14 37.45
N GLU A 269 13.88 14.45 37.01
CA GLU A 269 12.80 14.94 37.88
C GLU A 269 12.45 13.91 38.97
N ARG A 270 12.33 12.62 38.62
CA ARG A 270 12.10 11.56 39.63
C ARG A 270 13.22 11.46 40.66
N LYS A 271 14.48 11.54 40.23
CA LYS A 271 15.63 11.50 41.14
C LYS A 271 15.70 12.74 42.04
N GLY A 272 15.35 13.91 41.53
CA GLY A 272 15.23 15.14 42.32
C GLY A 272 14.16 15.02 43.39
N ALA A 273 12.97 14.54 43.02
CA ALA A 273 11.86 14.35 43.96
C ALA A 273 12.16 13.31 45.06
N GLU A 274 12.89 12.24 44.75
CA GLU A 274 13.33 11.26 45.75
C GLU A 274 14.38 11.85 46.71
N GLY A 275 15.34 12.62 46.20
CA GLY A 275 16.35 13.29 47.02
C GLY A 275 15.78 14.34 47.98
N ASP A 276 14.80 15.12 47.53
CA ASP A 276 14.11 16.11 48.37
C ASP A 276 13.24 15.44 49.45
N ALA A 277 12.63 14.28 49.13
CA ALA A 277 11.86 13.49 50.10
C ALA A 277 12.75 12.86 51.19
N GLU A 278 13.96 12.41 50.85
CA GLU A 278 14.93 11.92 51.84
C GLU A 278 15.48 13.04 52.72
N MET A 279 15.78 14.22 52.15
CA MET A 279 16.19 15.40 52.94
C MET A 279 15.08 15.88 53.87
N GLY A 280 13.83 15.86 53.44
CA GLY A 280 12.66 16.20 54.26
C GLY A 280 12.43 15.23 55.42
N ARG A 281 12.67 13.93 55.22
CA ARG A 281 12.62 12.91 56.29
C ARG A 281 13.76 13.05 57.29
N SER A 282 14.98 13.31 56.81
CA SER A 282 16.15 13.49 57.69
C SER A 282 16.04 14.74 58.58
N SER A 283 15.32 15.77 58.15
CA SER A 283 15.11 17.00 58.92
C SER A 283 13.94 16.93 59.90
N THR A 284 13.03 15.95 59.76
CA THR A 284 11.93 15.69 60.71
C THR A 284 12.31 14.72 61.84
N GLU A 285 13.33 13.88 61.68
CA GLU A 285 13.83 12.98 62.75
C GLU A 285 14.75 13.66 63.78
N LYS A 286 15.01 14.97 63.67
CA LYS A 286 15.92 15.73 64.55
C LYS A 286 15.26 16.54 65.67
N TYR A 287 13.96 16.34 65.93
CA TYR A 287 13.23 16.99 67.04
C TYR A 287 12.59 15.97 67.98
#